data_AF-A0AAU9EGJ0-F1
#
_entry.id   AF-A0AAU9EGJ0-F1
#
_cell.length_a   1.000
_cell.length_b   1.000
_cell.length_c   1.000
_cell.angle_alpha   90.00
_cell.angle_beta   90.00
_cell.angle_gamma   90.00
#
_symmetry.space_group_name_H-M   'P 1'
#
loop_
_entity.id
_entity.type
_entity.pdbx_description
1 polymer ?
#
loop_
_entity_poly.entity_id
_entity_poly.type
_entity_poly.pdbx_seq_one_letter_code
_entity_poly.pdbx_strand_id
1 'polypeptide(L)'
;MAESTRANLIKKEGLASLAALALLGLAAVFYPLAPVSHAPSDQAQAPWIFLGLQELLRYLPVRVGGLLLPGLGLALLALLPWLARGGSPAAPSYTRPRPLDLAAWAVLLAWAGLTWWAF
;
A
#
# COMPACT_ATOMS: atom_id res chain seq x y z
N MET A 1 -24.96 -31.11 -8.17
CA MET A 1 -23.64 -31.56 -7.66
C MET A 1 -22.93 -30.33 -7.12
N ALA A 2 -22.57 -30.32 -5.83
CA ALA A 2 -21.82 -29.20 -5.25
C ALA A 2 -20.45 -29.12 -5.91
N GLU A 3 -20.10 -27.98 -6.49
CA GLU A 3 -18.78 -27.76 -7.07
C GLU A 3 -17.70 -27.83 -5.98
N SER A 4 -16.60 -28.54 -6.24
CA SER A 4 -15.52 -28.66 -5.25
C SER A 4 -14.92 -27.29 -4.92
N THR A 5 -14.59 -27.03 -3.65
CA THR A 5 -14.03 -25.75 -3.19
C THR A 5 -12.84 -25.29 -4.04
N ARG A 6 -11.98 -26.22 -4.45
CA ARG A 6 -10.83 -25.96 -5.34
C ARG A 6 -11.25 -25.43 -6.71
N ALA A 7 -12.23 -26.05 -7.35
CA ALA A 7 -12.69 -25.63 -8.67
C ALA A 7 -13.27 -24.20 -8.64
N ASN A 8 -14.00 -23.87 -7.57
CA ASN A 8 -14.51 -22.52 -7.34
C ASN A 8 -13.37 -21.49 -7.13
N LEU A 9 -12.35 -21.83 -6.33
CA LEU A 9 -11.18 -20.96 -6.13
C LEU A 9 -10.41 -20.71 -7.43
N ILE A 10 -10.14 -21.75 -8.21
CA ILE A 10 -9.44 -21.62 -9.51
C ILE A 10 -10.21 -20.70 -10.46
N LYS A 11 -11.54 -20.82 -10.53
CA LYS A 11 -12.37 -19.92 -11.34
C LYS A 11 -12.24 -18.46 -10.89
N LYS A 12 -12.30 -18.20 -9.57
CA LYS A 12 -12.19 -16.85 -9.01
C LYS A 12 -10.80 -16.24 -9.19
N GLU A 13 -9.76 -17.00 -8.87
CA GLU A 13 -8.37 -16.57 -9.04
C GLU A 13 -8.01 -16.36 -10.51
N GLY A 14 -8.49 -17.23 -11.40
CA GLY A 14 -8.35 -17.09 -12.85
C GLY A 14 -9.05 -15.84 -13.38
N LEU A 15 -10.27 -15.56 -12.91
CA LEU A 15 -10.98 -14.33 -13.29
C LEU A 15 -10.26 -13.08 -12.76
N ALA A 16 -9.79 -13.11 -11.51
CA ALA A 16 -9.05 -12.00 -10.89
C ALA A 16 -7.72 -11.73 -11.61
N SER A 17 -6.99 -12.77 -12.02
CA SER A 17 -5.73 -12.61 -12.74
C SER A 17 -5.94 -12.07 -14.16
N LEU A 18 -6.97 -12.55 -14.87
CA LEU A 18 -7.36 -12.00 -16.17
C LEU A 18 -7.78 -10.53 -16.06
N ALA A 19 -8.55 -10.17 -15.03
CA ALA A 19 -8.93 -8.78 -14.78
C ALA A 19 -7.71 -7.90 -14.46
N ALA A 20 -6.79 -8.38 -13.61
CA ALA A 20 -5.55 -7.68 -13.30
C ALA A 20 -4.70 -7.44 -14.56
N LEU A 21 -4.53 -8.46 -15.41
CA LEU A 21 -3.81 -8.35 -16.67
C LEU A 21 -4.48 -7.37 -17.64
N ALA A 22 -5.81 -7.41 -17.75
CA ALA A 22 -6.56 -6.47 -18.59
C ALA A 22 -6.39 -5.02 -18.11
N LEU A 23 -6.48 -4.78 -16.79
CA LEU A 23 -6.29 -3.45 -16.20
C LEU A 23 -4.86 -2.94 -16.37
N LEU A 24 -3.86 -3.79 -16.14
CA LEU A 24 -2.44 -3.44 -16.35
C LEU A 24 -2.15 -3.18 -17.84
N GLY A 25 -2.69 -3.99 -18.74
CA GLY A 25 -2.55 -3.78 -20.18
C GLY A 25 -3.19 -2.47 -20.63
N LEU A 26 -4.39 -2.17 -20.13
CA LEU A 26 -5.07 -0.91 -20.39
C LEU A 26 -4.27 0.29 -19.84
N ALA A 27 -3.78 0.19 -18.61
CA ALA A 27 -2.91 1.20 -18.01
C ALA A 27 -1.63 1.42 -18.83
N ALA A 28 -1.00 0.36 -19.36
CA ALA A 28 0.19 0.47 -20.19
C ALA A 28 -0.06 1.19 -21.53
N VAL A 29 -1.26 1.03 -22.12
CA VAL A 29 -1.66 1.71 -23.36
C VAL A 29 -1.91 3.20 -23.11
N PHE A 30 -2.62 3.55 -22.03
CA PHE A 30 -3.01 4.93 -21.73
C PHE A 30 -1.94 5.73 -20.98
N TYR A 31 -1.09 5.06 -20.21
CA TYR A 31 -0.04 5.65 -19.37
C TYR A 31 1.28 4.91 -19.59
N PRO A 32 1.89 5.00 -20.79
CA PRO A 32 3.17 4.36 -21.05
C PRO A 32 4.24 4.91 -20.09
N LEU A 33 5.06 4.01 -19.53
CA LEU A 33 6.14 4.40 -18.64
C LEU A 33 7.13 5.32 -19.37
N ALA A 34 7.55 6.39 -18.69
CA ALA A 34 8.56 7.29 -19.22
C ALA A 34 9.88 6.53 -19.46
N PRO A 35 10.62 6.85 -20.55
CA PRO A 35 11.95 6.30 -20.76
C PRO A 35 12.86 6.68 -19.59
N VAL A 36 13.72 5.76 -19.16
CA VAL A 36 14.72 6.03 -18.12
C VAL A 36 15.70 7.06 -18.67
N SER A 37 15.57 8.30 -18.22
CA SER A 37 16.50 9.39 -18.55
C SER A 37 17.41 9.66 -17.35
N HIS A 38 18.67 10.00 -17.64
CA HIS A 38 19.58 10.50 -16.61
C HIS A 38 19.24 11.96 -16.35
N ALA A 39 18.33 12.22 -15.40
CA ALA A 39 18.13 13.55 -14.88
C ALA A 39 19.32 13.95 -13.98
N PRO A 40 19.76 15.22 -14.01
CA PRO A 40 20.65 15.76 -12.98
C PRO A 40 20.09 15.49 -11.58
N SER A 41 20.96 15.20 -10.61
CA SER A 41 20.59 14.76 -9.25
C SER A 41 19.66 15.73 -8.51
N ASP A 42 19.71 17.00 -8.87
CA ASP A 42 18.93 18.13 -8.35
C ASP A 42 17.49 18.19 -8.90
N GLN A 43 17.17 17.43 -9.95
CA GLN A 43 15.82 17.35 -10.54
C GLN A 43 15.20 15.95 -10.48
N ALA A 44 15.86 14.97 -9.86
CA ALA A 44 15.35 13.61 -9.80
C ALA A 44 14.14 13.50 -8.86
N GLN A 45 12.93 13.47 -9.43
CA GLN A 45 11.73 13.05 -8.71
C GLN A 45 11.78 11.53 -8.50
N ALA A 46 11.54 11.09 -7.27
CA ALA A 46 11.50 9.68 -6.97
C ALA A 46 10.27 9.02 -7.65
N PRO A 47 10.32 7.72 -7.96
CA PRO A 47 9.13 6.99 -8.38
C PRO A 47 7.99 7.18 -7.37
N TRP A 48 6.73 7.15 -7.82
CA TRP A 48 5.53 7.43 -7.01
C TRP A 48 5.44 6.66 -5.69
N ILE A 49 6.02 5.46 -5.63
CA ILE A 49 6.11 4.62 -4.43
C ILE A 49 6.91 5.32 -3.30
N PHE A 50 7.89 6.14 -3.68
CA PHE A 50 8.80 6.85 -2.78
C PHE A 50 8.49 8.35 -2.65
N LEU A 51 7.48 8.89 -3.35
CA LEU A 51 7.18 10.32 -3.29
C LEU A 51 6.84 10.79 -1.87
N GLY A 52 6.05 10.04 -1.11
CA GLY A 52 5.79 10.38 0.28
C GLY A 52 7.06 10.39 1.14
N LEU A 53 7.98 9.43 0.91
CA LEU A 53 9.27 9.40 1.58
C LEU A 53 10.15 10.59 1.20
N GLN A 54 10.17 10.95 -0.08
CA GLN A 54 10.89 12.12 -0.57
C GLN A 54 10.37 13.41 0.08
N GLU A 55 9.06 13.55 0.24
CA GLU A 55 8.45 14.73 0.87
C GLU A 55 8.79 14.81 2.36
N LEU A 56 8.84 13.68 3.08
CA LEU A 56 9.35 13.69 4.46
C LEU A 56 10.81 14.14 4.52
N LEU A 57 11.66 13.66 3.61
CA LEU A 57 13.06 14.02 3.55
C LEU A 57 13.29 15.48 3.10
N ARG A 58 12.31 16.09 2.44
CA ARG A 58 12.34 17.51 2.07
C ARG A 58 12.28 18.44 3.29
N TYR A 59 11.54 18.05 4.33
CA TYR A 59 11.36 18.89 5.53
C TYR A 59 12.03 18.35 6.78
N LEU A 60 12.32 17.05 6.85
CA LEU A 60 12.82 16.41 8.06
C LEU A 60 14.25 15.89 7.87
N PRO A 61 15.06 15.86 8.96
CA PRO A 61 16.34 15.19 8.94
C PRO A 61 16.19 13.71 8.55
N VAL A 62 17.16 13.18 7.80
CA VAL A 62 17.15 11.79 7.27
C VAL A 62 16.84 10.75 8.34
N ARG A 63 17.37 10.90 9.57
CA ARG A 63 17.10 9.99 10.68
C ARG A 63 15.61 9.93 11.06
N VAL A 64 14.92 11.06 10.99
CA VAL A 64 13.51 11.17 11.40
C VAL A 64 12.58 10.82 10.23
N GLY A 65 12.74 11.50 9.10
CA GLY A 65 11.88 11.33 7.93
C GLY A 65 12.14 10.05 7.15
N GLY A 66 13.38 9.59 7.10
CA GLY A 66 13.79 8.41 6.34
C GLY A 66 13.69 7.10 7.11
N LEU A 67 13.88 7.14 8.43
CA LEU A 67 13.97 5.92 9.26
C LEU A 67 12.90 5.86 10.35
N LEU A 68 12.86 6.84 11.26
CA LEU A 68 11.99 6.75 12.44
C LEU A 68 10.50 6.79 12.10
N LEU A 69 10.03 7.78 11.33
CA LEU A 69 8.60 7.91 11.02
C LEU A 69 8.06 6.75 10.17
N PRO A 70 8.67 6.38 9.03
CA PRO A 70 8.23 5.22 8.26
C PRO A 70 8.38 3.92 9.06
N GLY A 71 9.48 3.78 9.80
CA GLY A 71 9.77 2.61 10.63
C GLY A 71 8.72 2.41 11.73
N LEU A 72 8.30 3.47 12.41
CA LEU A 72 7.24 3.41 13.41
C LEU A 72 5.88 3.06 12.80
N GLY A 73 5.54 3.61 11.64
CA GLY A 73 4.32 3.26 10.93
C GLY A 73 4.27 1.79 10.53
N LEU A 74 5.37 1.29 9.94
CA LEU A 74 5.51 -0.13 9.59
C LEU A 74 5.55 -1.02 10.83
N ALA A 75 6.21 -0.60 11.91
CA ALA A 75 6.24 -1.35 13.16
C ALA A 75 4.85 -1.47 13.77
N LEU A 76 4.05 -0.39 13.79
CA LEU A 76 2.66 -0.44 14.23
C LEU A 76 1.87 -1.46 13.42
N LEU A 77 1.91 -1.37 12.08
CA LEU A 77 1.21 -2.29 11.18
C LEU A 77 1.67 -3.75 11.36
N ALA A 78 2.97 -3.95 11.54
CA ALA A 78 3.53 -5.27 11.81
C ALA A 78 3.05 -5.80 13.15
N LEU A 79 3.07 -5.01 14.22
CA LEU A 79 2.69 -5.43 15.57
C LEU A 79 1.18 -5.57 15.78
N LEU A 80 0.34 -5.13 14.83
CA LEU A 80 -1.11 -5.17 14.91
C LEU A 80 -1.67 -6.54 15.34
N PRO A 81 -1.27 -7.69 14.76
CA PRO A 81 -1.84 -8.99 15.13
C PRO A 81 -1.62 -9.36 16.61
N TRP A 82 -0.54 -8.86 17.22
CA TRP A 82 -0.20 -9.12 18.62
C TRP A 82 -0.84 -8.10 19.58
N LEU A 83 -0.92 -6.84 19.15
CA LEU A 83 -1.51 -5.74 19.93
C LEU A 83 -3.05 -5.81 19.92
N ALA A 84 -3.64 -6.09 18.76
CA ALA A 84 -5.07 -6.24 18.58
C ALA A 84 -5.50 -7.65 19.02
N ARG A 85 -5.66 -7.87 20.33
CA ARG A 85 -6.10 -9.14 20.94
C ARG A 85 -7.54 -9.52 20.56
N GLY A 86 -7.76 -9.91 19.31
CA GLY A 86 -9.01 -10.46 18.81
C GLY A 86 -8.71 -11.74 18.05
N GLY A 87 -9.43 -12.82 18.36
CA GLY A 87 -9.40 -13.98 17.49
C GLY A 87 -9.79 -13.56 16.09
N SER A 88 -9.07 -14.04 15.07
CA SER A 88 -9.45 -13.79 13.69
C SER A 88 -10.85 -14.36 13.47
N PRO A 89 -11.84 -13.55 13.09
CA PRO A 89 -13.18 -14.07 12.80
C PRO A 89 -13.08 -15.13 11.70
N ALA A 90 -13.78 -16.26 11.86
CA ALA A 90 -13.83 -17.32 10.84
C ALA A 90 -14.44 -16.82 9.52
N ALA A 91 -15.16 -15.69 9.54
CA ALA A 91 -15.65 -14.96 8.40
C ALA A 91 -15.48 -13.45 8.65
N PRO A 92 -15.20 -12.64 7.61
CA PRO A 92 -15.08 -11.19 7.76
C PRO A 92 -16.35 -10.62 8.39
N SER A 93 -16.24 -10.21 9.64
CA SER A 93 -17.34 -9.64 10.42
C SER A 93 -17.08 -8.16 10.58
N TYR A 94 -18.07 -7.33 10.27
CA TYR A 94 -17.97 -5.88 10.41
C TYR A 94 -18.18 -5.50 11.89
N THR A 95 -17.17 -5.79 12.70
CA THR A 95 -17.13 -5.37 14.10
C THR A 95 -16.68 -3.92 14.20
N ARG A 96 -17.11 -3.21 15.24
CA ARG A 96 -16.63 -1.84 15.49
C ARG A 96 -15.10 -1.82 15.53
N PRO A 97 -14.44 -0.93 14.77
CA PRO A 97 -12.98 -0.86 14.73
C PRO A 97 -12.45 -0.46 16.10
N ARG A 98 -11.36 -1.11 16.52
CA ARG A 98 -10.67 -0.80 17.77
C ARG A 98 -9.82 0.46 17.59
N PRO A 99 -9.42 1.15 18.68
CA PRO A 99 -8.56 2.32 18.57
C PRO A 99 -7.22 2.02 17.85
N LEU A 100 -6.68 0.81 18.01
CA LEU A 100 -5.47 0.38 17.29
C LEU A 100 -5.70 0.21 15.78
N ASP A 101 -6.87 -0.31 15.38
CA ASP A 101 -7.25 -0.42 13.97
C ASP A 101 -7.40 0.98 13.37
N LEU A 102 -8.03 1.91 14.10
CA LEU A 102 -8.15 3.32 13.70
C LEU A 102 -6.78 3.99 13.57
N ALA A 103 -5.85 3.71 14.48
CA ALA A 103 -4.48 4.22 14.39
C ALA A 103 -3.76 3.69 13.15
N ALA A 104 -3.93 2.41 12.83
CA ALA A 104 -3.38 1.82 11.60
C ALA A 104 -3.96 2.45 10.34
N TRP A 105 -5.29 2.63 10.29
CA TRP A 105 -5.95 3.35 9.20
C TRP A 105 -5.45 4.78 9.10
N ALA A 106 -5.28 5.49 10.21
CA ALA A 106 -4.74 6.84 10.24
C ALA A 106 -3.30 6.89 9.67
N VAL A 107 -2.45 5.91 10.00
CA VAL A 107 -1.09 5.80 9.42
C VAL A 107 -1.16 5.60 7.91
N LEU A 108 -2.01 4.69 7.42
CA LEU A 108 -2.17 4.43 5.98
C LEU A 108 -2.72 5.66 5.24
N LEU A 109 -3.71 6.34 5.82
CA LEU A 109 -4.28 7.56 5.25
C LEU A 109 -3.30 8.73 5.27
N ALA A 110 -2.51 8.87 6.34
CA ALA A 110 -1.45 9.86 6.41
C ALA A 110 -0.39 9.60 5.34
N TRP A 111 0.03 8.35 5.14
CA TRP A 111 0.97 7.99 4.08
C TRP A 111 0.40 8.25 2.68
N ALA A 112 -0.87 7.90 2.46
CA ALA A 112 -1.56 8.15 1.19
C ALA A 112 -1.70 9.66 0.91
N GLY A 113 -2.10 10.45 1.91
CA GLY A 113 -2.22 11.90 1.80
C GLY A 113 -0.88 12.60 1.56
N LEU A 114 0.18 12.13 2.23
CA LEU A 114 1.55 12.61 2.01
C LEU A 114 2.04 12.27 0.60
N THR A 115 1.76 11.07 0.11
CA THR A 115 2.12 10.65 -1.26
C THR A 115 1.34 11.47 -2.29
N TRP A 116 0.05 11.71 -2.04
CA TRP A 116 -0.80 12.56 -2.88
C TRP A 116 -0.32 14.01 -2.91
N TRP A 117 0.11 14.55 -1.76
CA TRP A 117 0.66 15.90 -1.65
C TRP A 117 1.99 16.05 -2.39
N ALA A 118 2.76 14.98 -2.48
CA ALA A 118 4.08 14.97 -3.11
C ALA A 118 4.05 14.83 -4.64
N PHE A 119 2.88 14.60 -5.24
CA PHE A 119 2.64 14.67 -6.69
C PHE A 119 2.55 16.11 -7.18
#